data_AF-A0AAW0G605-F1
#
_entry.id   AF-A0AAW0G605-F1
#
_cell.length_a   1.000
_cell.length_b   1.000
_cell.length_c   1.000
_cell.angle_alpha   90.00
_cell.angle_beta   90.00
_cell.angle_gamma   90.00
#
_symmetry.space_group_name_H-M   'P 1'
#
loop_
_entity.id
_entity.type
_entity.pdbx_description
1 polymer ?
#
loop_
_entity_poly.entity_id
_entity_poly.type
_entity_poly.pdbx_seq_one_letter_code
_entity_poly.pdbx_strand_id
1 'polypeptide(L)'
;MTITEYKYLSAKQREQFLDQGWVRIPKAVPPENIARFTEDVWIRLGYDPNDKSTWTQEKIHMPRHREIITKDFMPKAWGAMCELLGGEDRIDKTLFESCGDSLIVNLGSEEWVNKEVQPKDLGNWHIDGDW
;
A
#
# COMPACT_ATOMS: atom_id res chain seq x y z
N MET A 1 -3.18 14.94 -21.01
CA MET A 1 -3.86 16.28 -21.03
C MET A 1 -3.65 16.93 -19.67
N THR A 2 -3.31 18.23 -19.61
CA THR A 2 -3.04 18.91 -18.32
C THR A 2 -4.31 18.98 -17.46
N ILE A 3 -4.23 18.57 -16.20
CA ILE A 3 -5.36 18.66 -15.27
C ILE A 3 -5.63 20.12 -14.90
N THR A 4 -6.86 20.58 -15.12
CA THR A 4 -7.33 21.94 -14.80
C THR A 4 -8.26 21.97 -13.60
N GLU A 5 -8.82 20.82 -13.21
CA GLU A 5 -9.74 20.66 -12.08
C GLU A 5 -9.34 19.45 -11.23
N TYR A 6 -9.23 19.64 -9.92
CA TYR A 6 -8.87 18.57 -8.97
C TYR A 6 -10.13 18.08 -8.25
N LYS A 7 -10.45 16.79 -8.45
CA LYS A 7 -11.57 16.06 -7.87
C LYS A 7 -11.15 15.18 -6.69
N TYR A 8 -9.91 14.70 -6.68
CA TYR A 8 -9.43 13.72 -5.70
C TYR A 8 -8.54 14.33 -4.62
N LEU A 9 -7.74 15.33 -4.96
CA LEU A 9 -6.84 16.04 -4.04
C LEU A 9 -7.34 17.43 -3.69
N SER A 10 -7.40 17.72 -2.40
CA SER A 10 -7.58 19.09 -1.91
C SER A 10 -6.34 19.96 -2.16
N ALA A 11 -6.50 21.29 -2.10
CA ALA A 11 -5.37 22.22 -2.17
C ALA A 11 -4.30 21.93 -1.11
N LYS A 12 -4.71 21.69 0.14
CA LYS A 12 -3.81 21.37 1.24
C LYS A 12 -3.03 20.07 1.00
N GLN A 13 -3.68 19.04 0.44
CA GLN A 13 -3.03 17.78 0.12
C GLN A 13 -1.97 17.93 -0.99
N ARG A 14 -2.21 18.80 -1.98
CA ARG A 14 -1.23 19.10 -3.03
C ARG A 14 -0.03 19.85 -2.47
N GLU A 15 -0.28 20.87 -1.64
CA GLU A 15 0.78 21.62 -0.95
C GLU A 15 1.62 20.70 -0.06
N GLN A 16 0.97 19.84 0.74
CA GLN A 16 1.67 18.85 1.56
C GLN A 16 2.54 17.91 0.72
N PHE A 17 2.02 17.43 -0.41
CA PHE A 17 2.80 16.55 -1.28
C PHE A 17 4.07 17.25 -1.83
N LEU A 18 3.96 18.53 -2.22
CA LEU A 18 5.11 19.31 -2.69
C LEU A 18 6.11 19.61 -1.58
N ASP A 19 5.63 19.88 -0.37
CA ASP A 19 6.47 20.20 0.80
C ASP A 19 7.15 18.95 1.41
N GLN A 20 6.44 17.82 1.47
CA GLN A 20 6.84 16.66 2.26
C GLN A 20 7.11 15.39 1.45
N GLY A 21 6.76 15.39 0.16
CA GLY A 21 6.91 14.22 -0.71
C GLY A 21 5.88 13.11 -0.49
N TRP A 22 4.88 13.30 0.39
CA TRP A 22 3.83 12.30 0.65
C TRP A 22 2.48 12.95 0.94
N VAL A 23 1.40 12.20 0.68
CA VAL A 23 0.04 12.61 0.97
C VAL A 23 -0.81 11.44 1.45
N ARG A 24 -1.62 11.65 2.49
CA ARG A 24 -2.60 10.67 2.96
C ARG A 24 -3.94 10.86 2.26
N ILE A 25 -4.47 9.80 1.67
CA ILE A 25 -5.81 9.75 1.08
C ILE A 25 -6.70 8.83 1.93
N PRO A 26 -7.58 9.36 2.79
CA PRO A 26 -8.47 8.53 3.60
C PRO A 26 -9.47 7.78 2.72
N LYS A 27 -9.73 6.51 3.07
CA LYS A 27 -10.69 5.62 2.35
C LYS A 27 -10.38 5.54 0.86
N ALA A 28 -9.09 5.41 0.51
CA ALA A 28 -8.64 5.36 -0.88
C ALA A 28 -8.98 4.02 -1.56
N VAL A 29 -9.02 2.94 -0.78
CA VAL A 29 -9.41 1.60 -1.18
C VAL A 29 -10.77 1.28 -0.59
N PRO A 30 -11.74 0.79 -1.38
CA PRO A 30 -13.02 0.31 -0.88
C PRO A 30 -12.85 -0.88 0.08
N PRO A 31 -13.61 -0.95 1.19
CA PRO A 31 -13.49 -2.04 2.17
C PRO A 31 -13.64 -3.44 1.58
N GLU A 32 -14.51 -3.61 0.58
CA GLU A 32 -14.74 -4.88 -0.12
C GLU A 32 -13.49 -5.38 -0.87
N ASN A 33 -12.69 -4.46 -1.42
CA ASN A 33 -11.45 -4.80 -2.10
C ASN A 33 -10.35 -5.17 -1.10
N ILE A 34 -10.29 -4.48 0.05
CA ILE A 34 -9.42 -4.88 1.15
C ILE A 34 -9.81 -6.28 1.65
N ALA A 35 -11.09 -6.50 1.93
CA ALA A 35 -11.60 -7.79 2.39
C ALA A 35 -11.21 -8.91 1.42
N ARG A 36 -11.40 -8.68 0.12
CA ARG A 36 -11.01 -9.61 -0.94
C ARG A 36 -9.53 -9.99 -0.85
N PHE A 37 -8.62 -9.04 -0.65
CA PHE A 37 -7.18 -9.36 -0.57
C PHE A 37 -6.76 -10.02 0.75
N THR A 38 -7.53 -9.83 1.81
CA THR A 38 -7.19 -10.34 3.15
C THR A 38 -7.94 -11.61 3.56
N GLU A 39 -9.00 -12.01 2.84
CA GLU A 39 -9.91 -13.09 3.25
C GLU A 39 -9.20 -14.44 3.48
N ASP A 40 -8.13 -14.70 2.72
CA ASP A 40 -7.38 -15.96 2.72
C ASP A 40 -5.98 -15.82 3.32
N VAL A 41 -5.68 -14.70 4.01
CA VAL A 41 -4.32 -14.42 4.51
C VAL A 41 -3.81 -15.54 5.42
N TRP A 42 -4.61 -15.98 6.40
CA TRP A 42 -4.21 -17.01 7.36
C TRP A 42 -4.08 -18.39 6.72
N ILE A 43 -4.97 -18.70 5.76
CA ILE A 43 -4.90 -19.95 4.98
C ILE A 43 -3.62 -19.98 4.17
N ARG A 44 -3.27 -18.88 3.48
CA ARG A 44 -2.05 -18.75 2.68
C ARG A 44 -0.77 -18.79 3.52
N LEU A 45 -0.82 -18.26 4.74
CA LEU A 45 0.27 -18.33 5.70
C LEU A 45 0.44 -19.74 6.29
N GLY A 46 -0.65 -20.51 6.38
CA GLY A 46 -0.69 -21.77 7.12
C GLY A 46 -0.63 -21.57 8.65
N TYR A 47 -1.10 -20.41 9.13
CA TYR A 47 -1.05 -20.00 10.53
C TYR A 47 -2.46 -19.87 11.12
N ASP A 48 -2.58 -20.08 12.44
CA ASP A 48 -3.83 -19.80 13.17
C ASP A 48 -3.81 -18.35 13.68
N PRO A 49 -4.79 -17.50 13.33
CA PRO A 49 -4.88 -16.14 13.86
C PRO A 49 -4.98 -16.05 15.39
N ASN A 50 -5.39 -17.12 16.07
CA ASN A 50 -5.61 -17.18 17.50
C ASN A 50 -4.49 -17.90 18.28
N ASP A 51 -3.53 -18.50 17.58
CA ASP A 51 -2.39 -19.17 18.19
C ASP A 51 -1.06 -18.64 17.62
N LYS A 52 -0.45 -17.71 18.36
CA LYS A 52 0.83 -17.11 17.98
C LYS A 52 1.98 -18.11 17.92
N SER A 53 1.86 -19.28 18.54
CA SER A 53 2.91 -20.31 18.44
C SER A 53 3.05 -20.86 17.03
N THR A 54 2.02 -20.72 16.19
CA THR A 54 2.11 -21.08 14.77
C THR A 54 2.80 -20.00 13.93
N TRP A 55 3.01 -18.78 14.44
CA TRP A 55 3.56 -17.66 13.69
C TRP A 55 5.10 -17.75 13.66
N THR A 56 5.61 -18.60 12.79
CA THR A 56 7.04 -18.99 12.79
C THR A 56 8.00 -17.98 12.16
N GLN A 57 7.50 -16.91 11.55
CA GLN A 57 8.31 -15.84 10.95
C GLN A 57 7.78 -14.47 11.33
N GLU A 58 8.69 -13.53 11.62
CA GLU A 58 8.34 -12.16 11.98
C GLU A 58 7.70 -11.37 10.83
N LYS A 59 8.27 -11.48 9.63
CA LYS A 59 7.84 -10.75 8.43
C LYS A 59 7.81 -11.67 7.23
N ILE A 60 6.71 -11.63 6.48
CA ILE A 60 6.50 -12.47 5.31
C ILE A 60 6.09 -11.59 4.12
N HIS A 61 6.81 -11.74 3.01
CA HIS A 61 6.41 -11.20 1.71
C HIS A 61 5.61 -12.27 0.98
N MET A 62 4.29 -12.14 0.93
CA MET A 62 3.42 -13.17 0.37
C MET A 62 3.48 -13.19 -1.16
N PRO A 63 3.49 -14.38 -1.79
CA PRO A 63 3.38 -14.48 -3.24
C PRO A 63 2.00 -14.00 -3.69
N ARG A 64 1.96 -13.34 -4.85
CA ARG A 64 0.73 -12.87 -5.49
C ARG A 64 -0.09 -14.05 -6.04
N HIS A 65 -1.38 -14.10 -5.73
CA HIS A 65 -2.33 -15.10 -6.23
C HIS A 65 -3.41 -14.49 -7.11
N ARG A 66 -3.79 -13.24 -6.83
CA ARG A 66 -4.87 -12.53 -7.53
C ARG A 66 -4.40 -11.15 -7.95
N GLU A 67 -5.01 -10.65 -9.01
CA GLU A 67 -4.83 -9.29 -9.51
C GLU A 67 -6.17 -8.66 -9.84
N ILE A 68 -6.25 -7.36 -9.63
CA ILE A 68 -7.39 -6.52 -9.98
C ILE A 68 -6.83 -5.27 -10.66
N ILE A 69 -7.52 -4.76 -11.66
CA ILE A 69 -7.14 -3.50 -12.31
C ILE A 69 -7.03 -2.41 -11.24
N THR A 70 -5.91 -1.69 -11.18
CA THR A 70 -5.62 -0.75 -10.08
C THR A 70 -6.70 0.31 -9.91
N LYS A 71 -7.26 0.81 -11.02
CA LYS A 71 -8.36 1.79 -10.99
C LYS A 71 -9.66 1.23 -10.38
N ASP A 72 -9.89 -0.07 -10.50
CA ASP A 72 -11.08 -0.74 -9.93
C ASP A 72 -10.81 -1.14 -8.48
N PHE A 73 -9.56 -1.50 -8.17
CA PHE A 73 -9.13 -1.84 -6.81
C PHE A 73 -9.12 -0.62 -5.89
N MET A 74 -8.60 0.51 -6.35
CA MET A 74 -8.39 1.71 -5.53
C MET A 74 -8.80 3.00 -6.27
N PRO A 75 -10.06 3.15 -6.71
CA PRO A 75 -10.50 4.22 -7.61
C PRO A 75 -10.17 5.63 -7.12
N LYS A 76 -10.30 5.89 -5.82
CA LYS A 76 -9.96 7.18 -5.22
C LYS A 76 -8.45 7.43 -5.17
N ALA A 77 -7.66 6.39 -4.88
CA ALA A 77 -6.20 6.47 -4.93
C ALA A 77 -5.72 6.70 -6.37
N TRP A 78 -6.28 5.95 -7.34
CA TRP A 78 -5.98 6.08 -8.75
C TRP A 78 -6.21 7.50 -9.25
N GLY A 79 -7.38 8.08 -8.96
CA GLY A 79 -7.67 9.46 -9.31
C GLY A 79 -6.68 10.46 -8.70
N ALA A 80 -6.29 10.28 -7.43
CA ALA A 80 -5.27 11.10 -6.79
C ALA A 80 -3.89 10.95 -7.45
N MET A 81 -3.48 9.73 -7.81
CA MET A 81 -2.22 9.48 -8.52
C MET A 81 -2.22 10.15 -9.90
N CYS A 82 -3.30 10.01 -10.67
CA CYS A 82 -3.46 10.70 -11.95
C CYS A 82 -3.33 12.23 -11.78
N GLU A 83 -3.88 12.80 -10.71
CA GLU A 83 -3.77 14.22 -10.40
C GLU A 83 -2.36 14.69 -10.05
N LEU A 84 -1.58 13.88 -9.33
CA LEU A 84 -0.18 14.18 -9.06
C LEU A 84 0.68 14.07 -10.32
N LEU A 85 0.45 13.05 -11.15
CA LEU A 85 1.24 12.80 -12.36
C LEU A 85 0.92 13.79 -13.48
N GLY A 86 -0.26 14.41 -13.46
CA GLY A 86 -0.73 15.34 -14.48
C GLY A 86 -1.50 14.67 -15.62
N GLY A 87 -2.13 13.53 -15.35
CA GLY A 87 -2.96 12.78 -16.29
C GLY A 87 -2.73 11.27 -16.20
N GLU A 88 -3.78 10.50 -16.46
CA GLU A 88 -3.71 9.03 -16.52
C GLU A 88 -2.79 8.53 -17.66
N ASP A 89 -2.62 9.34 -18.71
CA ASP A 89 -1.70 9.08 -19.82
C ASP A 89 -0.22 8.99 -19.41
N ARG A 90 0.11 9.44 -18.20
CA ARG A 90 1.47 9.38 -17.64
C ARG A 90 1.71 8.18 -16.74
N ILE A 91 0.71 7.33 -16.52
CA ILE A 91 0.87 6.08 -15.79
C ILE A 91 1.43 5.03 -16.74
N ASP A 92 2.53 4.37 -16.33
CA ASP A 92 3.05 3.21 -17.04
C ASP A 92 2.09 2.03 -16.86
N LYS A 93 1.36 1.71 -17.94
CA LYS A 93 0.39 0.61 -17.94
C LYS A 93 1.04 -0.76 -17.91
N THR A 94 2.32 -0.89 -18.27
CA THR A 94 3.02 -2.17 -18.19
C THR A 94 3.36 -2.57 -16.75
N LEU A 95 3.44 -1.58 -15.85
CA LEU A 95 3.81 -1.78 -14.45
C LEU A 95 2.64 -1.61 -13.48
N PHE A 96 1.72 -0.67 -13.75
CA PHE A 96 0.72 -0.22 -12.77
C PHE A 96 -0.74 -0.47 -13.18
N GLU A 97 -0.97 -1.19 -14.28
CA GLU A 97 -2.33 -1.52 -14.74
C GLU A 97 -3.11 -2.38 -13.72
N SER A 98 -2.43 -3.31 -13.05
CA SER A 98 -3.02 -4.17 -12.02
C SER A 98 -2.30 -4.06 -10.67
N CYS A 99 -3.06 -4.28 -9.62
CA CYS A 99 -2.59 -4.43 -8.25
C CYS A 99 -2.87 -5.86 -7.78
N GLY A 100 -1.87 -6.49 -7.17
CA GLY A 100 -1.97 -7.86 -6.68
C GLY A 100 -2.05 -7.96 -5.15
N ASP A 101 -2.46 -9.12 -4.67
CA ASP A 101 -2.55 -9.44 -3.23
C ASP A 101 -1.23 -9.96 -2.63
N SER A 102 -0.10 -9.42 -3.09
CA SER A 102 1.24 -9.63 -2.52
C SER A 102 1.42 -8.80 -1.25
N LEU A 103 0.82 -9.27 -0.16
CA LEU A 103 0.85 -8.58 1.14
C LEU A 103 2.23 -8.71 1.80
N ILE A 104 2.67 -7.64 2.47
CA ILE A 104 3.77 -7.69 3.43
C ILE A 104 3.13 -7.84 4.81
N VAL A 105 3.19 -9.04 5.36
CA VAL A 105 2.61 -9.36 6.67
C VAL A 105 3.69 -9.20 7.74
N ASN A 106 3.43 -8.36 8.73
CA ASN A 106 4.26 -8.21 9.92
C ASN A 106 3.54 -8.83 11.12
N LEU A 107 4.05 -9.95 11.61
CA LEU A 107 3.52 -10.70 12.75
C LEU A 107 4.25 -10.34 14.06
N GLY A 108 5.36 -9.60 13.95
CA GLY A 108 6.23 -9.26 15.06
C GLY A 108 6.97 -10.48 15.62
N SER A 109 7.66 -10.25 16.74
CA SER A 109 8.32 -11.29 17.52
C SER A 109 8.29 -10.90 18.99
N GLU A 110 8.60 -11.84 19.89
CA GLU A 110 8.66 -11.55 21.33
C GLU A 110 9.65 -10.41 21.66
N GLU A 111 10.70 -10.29 20.86
CA GLU A 111 11.71 -9.23 20.99
C GLU A 111 11.08 -7.82 20.90
N TRP A 112 10.03 -7.65 20.08
CA TRP A 112 9.48 -6.34 19.75
C TRP A 112 8.33 -5.87 20.64
N VAL A 113 7.78 -6.73 21.51
CA VAL A 113 6.52 -6.46 22.24
C VAL A 113 6.54 -5.16 23.06
N ASN A 114 7.70 -4.77 23.60
CA ASN A 114 7.87 -3.56 24.42
C ASN A 114 8.98 -2.64 23.90
N LYS A 115 9.36 -2.79 22.62
CA LYS A 115 10.39 -1.94 22.01
C LYS A 115 9.72 -0.90 21.13
N GLU A 116 10.11 0.35 21.31
CA GLU A 116 9.81 1.43 20.38
C GLU A 116 11.10 1.80 19.66
N VAL A 117 11.08 1.70 18.33
CA VAL A 117 12.21 2.08 17.47
C VAL A 117 11.80 3.31 16.67
N GLN A 118 12.62 4.35 16.70
CA GLN A 118 12.37 5.51 15.87
C GLN A 118 12.52 5.11 14.40
N PRO A 119 11.65 5.56 13.47
CA PRO A 119 11.69 5.12 12.08
C PRO A 119 13.05 5.29 11.39
N LYS A 120 13.82 6.31 11.78
CA LYS A 120 15.17 6.60 11.27
C LYS A 120 16.24 5.58 11.70
N ASP A 121 15.98 4.83 12.76
CA ASP A 121 16.88 3.82 13.31
C ASP A 121 16.58 2.42 12.76
N LEU A 122 15.55 2.28 11.90
CA LEU A 122 15.27 1.06 11.15
C LEU A 122 16.30 0.90 10.04
N GLY A 123 17.07 -0.20 10.09
CA GLY A 123 18.18 -0.45 9.16
C GLY A 123 17.78 -0.69 7.70
N ASN A 124 16.49 -0.77 7.40
CA ASN A 124 15.94 -0.97 6.06
C ASN A 124 15.26 0.28 5.48
N TRP A 125 15.57 1.47 6.00
CA TRP A 125 15.10 2.73 5.41
C TRP A 125 15.68 2.90 4.00
N HIS A 126 14.83 3.12 3.00
CA HIS A 126 15.21 3.31 1.60
C HIS A 126 14.18 4.17 0.86
N ILE A 127 14.55 4.64 -0.33
CA ILE A 127 13.68 5.28 -1.30
C ILE A 127 13.50 4.30 -2.46
N ASP A 128 12.25 3.93 -2.77
CA ASP A 128 11.96 3.07 -3.92
C ASP A 128 12.30 3.81 -5.23
N GLY A 129 13.03 3.14 -6.13
CA GLY A 129 13.43 3.68 -7.44
C GLY A 129 14.78 4.40 -7.49
N ASP A 130 15.55 4.41 -6.39
CA ASP A 130 16.89 5.02 -6.31
C ASP A 130 18.02 3.98 -6.53
N TRP A 131 18.00 3.27 -7.66
CA TRP A 131 18.99 2.25 -8.05
C TRP A 131 19.65 2.52 -9.40
#